data_AF-A0A959UFT7-F1
#
_entry.id   AF-A0A959UFT7-F1
#
_cell.length_a   1.000
_cell.length_b   1.000
_cell.length_c   1.000
_cell.angle_alpha   90.00
_cell.angle_beta   90.00
_cell.angle_gamma   90.00
#
_symmetry.space_group_name_H-M   'P 1'
#
loop_
_entity.id
_entity.type
_entity.pdbx_description
1 polymer ?
#
loop_
_entity_poly.entity_id
_entity_poly.type
_entity_poly.pdbx_seq_one_letter_code
_entity_poly.pdbx_strand_id
1 'polypeptide(L)'
;MSRFALMRKKERYTATWLGNLLKLVFLLLIFFIIFKTIHPFLAITKTVNSDILVVEGFVTDYALEESAEIFENGNYRLLIITGKKRMKGAHLDQYENDGEYSAASLIKTGFDSTKISVVAVDHRINRDRTYASAVAVRQWMEASGMKETSFNLVTLGCHARRSRLLFEEAFPKKFQVGIIAIPDRSYDAERWWTSSNGFREVTKETIAWIYARFFFFPGENE
;
A
#
# COMPACT_ATOMS: atom_id res chain seq x y z
N MET A 1 5.80 48.37 -43.96
CA MET A 1 4.62 48.51 -43.09
C MET A 1 3.97 47.14 -42.93
N SER A 2 4.06 46.53 -41.75
CA SER A 2 3.45 45.21 -41.46
C SER A 2 1.94 45.38 -41.26
N ARG A 3 1.13 44.64 -42.03
CA ARG A 3 -0.33 44.57 -41.84
C ARG A 3 -0.62 43.63 -40.67
N PHE A 4 -0.89 44.18 -39.49
CA PHE A 4 -1.45 43.40 -38.38
C PHE A 4 -2.90 43.01 -38.71
N ALA A 5 -3.14 41.71 -38.94
CA ALA A 5 -4.49 41.16 -39.09
C ALA A 5 -5.00 40.73 -37.71
N LEU A 6 -6.06 41.40 -37.22
CA LEU A 6 -6.66 41.13 -35.90
C LEU A 6 -7.49 39.84 -35.85
N MET A 7 -7.94 39.32 -37.00
CA MET A 7 -8.67 38.05 -37.09
C MET A 7 -8.32 37.30 -38.37
N ARG A 8 -8.27 35.96 -38.28
CA ARG A 8 -8.03 35.05 -39.40
C ARG A 8 -9.11 33.96 -39.40
N LYS A 9 -9.86 33.82 -40.50
CA LYS A 9 -10.80 32.71 -40.69
C LYS A 9 -10.03 31.39 -40.70
N LYS A 10 -10.43 30.43 -39.87
CA LYS A 10 -9.84 29.07 -39.81
C LYS A 10 -10.97 28.05 -39.83
N GLU A 11 -11.06 27.28 -40.92
CA GLU A 11 -12.01 26.16 -41.00
C GLU A 11 -11.46 25.01 -40.15
N ARG A 12 -12.30 24.47 -39.25
CA ARG A 12 -11.96 23.35 -38.38
C ARG A 12 -13.04 22.29 -38.50
N TYR A 13 -12.65 21.05 -38.64
CA TYR A 13 -13.56 19.92 -38.44
C TYR A 13 -13.96 19.90 -36.97
N THR A 14 -15.27 20.02 -36.72
CA THR A 14 -15.86 19.83 -35.39
C THR A 14 -16.54 18.47 -35.36
N ALA A 15 -16.62 17.88 -34.17
CA ALA A 15 -17.38 16.66 -34.00
C ALA A 15 -18.87 16.95 -34.25
N THR A 16 -19.50 16.10 -35.06
CA THR A 16 -20.97 16.09 -35.21
C THR A 16 -21.62 15.74 -33.87
N TRP A 17 -22.93 15.96 -33.74
CA TRP A 17 -23.67 15.50 -32.56
C TRP A 17 -23.45 14.00 -32.30
N LEU A 18 -23.44 13.18 -33.36
CA LEU A 18 -23.16 11.75 -33.31
C LEU A 18 -21.72 11.49 -32.87
N GLY A 19 -20.75 12.24 -33.39
CA GLY A 19 -19.36 12.15 -32.94
C GLY A 19 -19.17 12.53 -31.47
N ASN A 20 -19.90 13.52 -30.96
CA ASN A 20 -19.90 13.88 -29.55
C ASN A 20 -20.56 12.80 -28.68
N LEU A 21 -21.67 12.20 -29.15
CA LEU A 21 -22.33 11.08 -28.48
C LEU A 21 -21.41 9.86 -28.38
N LEU A 22 -20.77 9.46 -29.49
CA LEU A 22 -19.83 8.33 -29.51
C LEU A 22 -18.65 8.55 -28.58
N LYS A 23 -18.08 9.78 -28.54
CA LYS A 23 -17.03 10.14 -27.58
C LYS A 23 -17.51 10.01 -26.14
N LEU A 24 -18.71 10.49 -25.82
CA LEU A 24 -19.28 10.39 -24.48
C LEU A 24 -19.46 8.92 -24.07
N VAL A 25 -20.07 8.10 -24.93
CA VAL A 25 -20.27 6.67 -24.67
C VAL A 25 -18.93 5.96 -24.46
N PHE A 26 -17.92 6.28 -25.27
CA PHE A 26 -16.58 5.75 -25.12
C PHE A 26 -15.94 6.13 -23.78
N LEU A 27 -16.05 7.39 -23.36
CA LEU A 27 -15.54 7.85 -22.06
C LEU A 27 -16.27 7.18 -20.88
N LEU A 28 -17.60 7.02 -20.98
CA LEU A 28 -18.39 6.33 -19.95
C LEU A 28 -18.02 4.85 -19.85
N LEU A 29 -17.76 4.20 -20.99
CA LEU A 29 -17.31 2.80 -21.00
C LEU A 29 -15.94 2.65 -20.32
N ILE A 30 -14.97 3.52 -20.65
CA ILE A 30 -13.66 3.54 -19.99
C ILE A 30 -13.82 3.75 -18.49
N PHE A 31 -14.62 4.76 -18.10
CA PHE A 31 -14.88 5.04 -16.70
C PHE A 31 -15.48 3.83 -15.99
N PHE A 32 -16.47 3.17 -16.59
CA PHE A 32 -17.10 1.98 -16.01
C PHE A 32 -16.11 0.83 -15.84
N ILE A 33 -15.23 0.58 -16.82
CA ILE A 33 -14.19 -0.45 -16.72
C ILE A 33 -13.22 -0.13 -15.58
N ILE A 34 -12.72 1.12 -15.51
CA ILE A 34 -11.82 1.54 -14.42
C ILE A 34 -12.52 1.40 -13.08
N PHE A 35 -13.76 1.87 -12.97
CA PHE A 35 -14.54 1.84 -11.75
C PHE A 35 -14.76 0.40 -11.23
N LYS A 36 -14.96 -0.56 -12.13
CA LYS A 36 -15.09 -1.98 -11.76
C LYS A 36 -13.77 -2.67 -11.44
N THR A 37 -12.66 -2.24 -12.04
CA THR A 37 -11.37 -2.91 -11.93
C THR A 37 -10.42 -2.27 -10.92
N ILE A 38 -10.70 -1.04 -10.46
CA ILE A 38 -9.78 -0.28 -9.58
C ILE A 38 -9.59 -0.94 -8.22
N HIS A 39 -10.65 -1.51 -7.62
CA HIS A 39 -10.53 -2.19 -6.33
C HIS A 39 -9.63 -3.43 -6.41
N PRO A 40 -9.90 -4.45 -7.26
CA PRO A 40 -9.02 -5.63 -7.36
C PRO A 40 -7.64 -5.28 -7.94
N PHE A 41 -7.52 -4.19 -8.69
CA PHE A 41 -6.22 -3.63 -9.05
C PHE A 41 -5.44 -3.21 -7.79
N LEU A 42 -6.04 -2.42 -6.89
CA LEU A 42 -5.35 -1.93 -5.70
C LEU A 42 -5.14 -3.02 -4.63
N ALA A 43 -6.15 -3.87 -4.40
CA ALA A 43 -6.14 -4.94 -3.40
C ALA A 43 -5.50 -6.24 -3.94
N ILE A 44 -4.27 -6.12 -4.44
CA ILE A 44 -3.55 -7.23 -5.06
C ILE A 44 -2.90 -8.15 -4.02
N THR A 45 -3.09 -9.46 -4.19
CA THR A 45 -2.32 -10.50 -3.50
C THR A 45 -1.44 -11.21 -4.52
N LYS A 46 -0.13 -11.23 -4.28
CA LYS A 46 0.86 -11.92 -5.10
C LYS A 46 2.03 -12.32 -4.21
N THR A 47 2.03 -13.57 -3.75
CA THR A 47 3.08 -14.12 -2.90
C THR A 47 4.34 -14.48 -3.68
N VAL A 48 5.45 -14.58 -2.96
CA VAL A 48 6.74 -15.12 -3.42
C VAL A 48 7.16 -16.25 -2.48
N ASN A 49 8.06 -17.12 -2.95
CA ASN A 49 8.60 -18.17 -2.09
C ASN A 49 9.58 -17.55 -1.08
N SER A 50 9.15 -17.43 0.17
CA SER A 50 9.90 -16.87 1.28
C SER A 50 9.48 -17.53 2.60
N ASP A 51 10.39 -17.54 3.55
CA ASP A 51 10.18 -17.94 4.94
C ASP A 51 10.05 -16.74 5.90
N ILE A 52 10.02 -15.50 5.37
CA ILE A 52 9.81 -14.26 6.13
C ILE A 52 8.47 -13.65 5.77
N LEU A 53 7.68 -13.36 6.81
CA LEU A 53 6.42 -12.62 6.72
C LEU A 53 6.61 -11.25 7.37
N VAL A 54 6.37 -10.17 6.63
CA VAL A 54 6.39 -8.81 7.15
C VAL A 54 4.94 -8.33 7.27
N VAL A 55 4.54 -7.77 8.40
CA VAL A 55 3.19 -7.24 8.63
C VAL A 55 3.29 -5.75 8.95
N GLU A 56 2.46 -4.93 8.30
CA GLU A 56 2.35 -3.52 8.69
C GLU A 56 1.66 -3.41 10.06
N GLY A 57 2.34 -2.88 11.09
CA GLY A 57 1.81 -2.94 12.47
C GLY A 57 0.61 -2.05 12.77
N PHE A 58 0.13 -1.25 11.81
CA PHE A 58 -1.11 -0.47 11.97
C PHE A 58 -2.36 -1.25 11.57
N VAL A 59 -2.23 -2.49 11.05
CA VAL A 59 -3.38 -3.29 10.65
C VAL A 59 -4.27 -3.61 11.86
N THR A 60 -5.54 -3.89 11.58
CA THR A 60 -6.56 -4.21 12.58
C THR A 60 -6.33 -5.58 13.23
N ASP A 61 -6.87 -5.79 14.44
CA ASP A 61 -6.72 -7.06 15.19
C ASP A 61 -7.11 -8.29 14.36
N TYR A 62 -8.24 -8.26 13.64
CA TYR A 62 -8.64 -9.39 12.78
C TYR A 62 -7.62 -9.70 11.67
N ALA A 63 -6.90 -8.67 11.21
CA ALA A 63 -5.89 -8.82 10.17
C ALA A 63 -4.56 -9.30 10.77
N LEU A 64 -4.28 -8.97 12.03
CA LEU A 64 -3.19 -9.60 12.79
C LEU A 64 -3.47 -11.09 12.98
N GLU A 65 -4.67 -11.45 13.42
CA GLU A 65 -5.09 -12.86 13.57
C GLU A 65 -4.95 -13.62 12.25
N GLU A 66 -5.47 -13.07 11.14
CA GLU A 66 -5.33 -13.67 9.82
C GLU A 66 -3.86 -13.71 9.34
N SER A 67 -3.03 -12.74 9.74
CA SER A 67 -1.57 -12.78 9.49
C SER A 67 -0.89 -13.93 10.25
N ALA A 68 -1.32 -14.20 11.48
CA ALA A 68 -0.83 -15.34 12.26
C ALA A 68 -1.29 -16.67 11.64
N GLU A 69 -2.52 -16.76 11.15
CA GLU A 69 -2.99 -17.94 10.42
C GLU A 69 -2.20 -18.17 9.12
N ILE A 70 -1.91 -17.11 8.36
CA ILE A 70 -1.05 -17.17 7.17
C ILE A 70 0.36 -17.64 7.54
N PHE A 71 0.89 -17.17 8.67
CA PHE A 71 2.19 -17.56 9.18
C PHE A 71 2.25 -19.06 9.51
N GLU A 72 1.31 -19.55 10.32
CA GLU A 72 1.28 -20.94 10.81
C GLU A 72 0.93 -21.95 9.71
N ASN A 73 0.07 -21.58 8.75
CA ASN A 73 -0.26 -22.43 7.60
C ASN A 73 0.80 -22.35 6.49
N GLY A 74 1.70 -21.38 6.55
CA GLY A 74 2.80 -21.20 5.62
C GLY A 74 4.12 -21.79 6.10
N ASN A 75 5.13 -21.79 5.23
CA ASN A 75 6.49 -22.20 5.61
C ASN A 75 7.31 -21.01 6.16
N TYR A 76 6.67 -20.16 6.98
CA TYR A 76 7.32 -18.99 7.56
C TYR A 76 8.04 -19.35 8.86
N ARG A 77 9.23 -18.79 9.05
CA ARG A 77 10.02 -18.94 10.27
C ARG A 77 10.10 -17.67 11.11
N LEU A 78 9.89 -16.52 10.49
CA LEU A 78 10.04 -15.21 11.12
C LEU A 78 8.92 -14.25 10.71
N LEU A 79 8.22 -13.72 11.71
CA LEU A 79 7.22 -12.67 11.58
C LEU A 79 7.85 -11.33 11.98
N ILE A 80 8.00 -10.43 11.02
CA ILE A 80 8.47 -9.07 11.25
C ILE A 80 7.26 -8.14 11.30
N ILE A 81 7.10 -7.36 12.36
CA ILE A 81 6.03 -6.35 12.45
C ILE A 81 6.65 -4.95 12.41
N THR A 82 6.20 -4.11 11.48
CA THR A 82 6.67 -2.72 11.41
C THR A 82 5.93 -1.87 12.43
N GLY A 83 6.66 -1.08 13.20
CA GLY A 83 6.12 -0.29 14.30
C GLY A 83 6.32 1.20 14.10
N LYS A 84 5.25 1.94 13.81
CA LYS A 84 5.31 3.41 13.83
C LYS A 84 4.90 3.94 15.21
N LYS A 85 5.64 4.93 15.71
CA LYS A 85 5.25 5.66 16.91
C LYS A 85 3.90 6.35 16.73
N ARG A 86 2.97 6.11 17.65
CA ARG A 86 1.67 6.78 17.68
C ARG A 86 1.86 8.24 18.07
N MET A 87 1.27 9.16 17.30
CA MET A 87 1.37 10.60 17.58
C MET A 87 0.35 11.09 18.61
N LYS A 88 -0.78 10.38 18.76
CA LYS A 88 -1.88 10.75 19.67
C LYS A 88 -2.02 9.66 20.73
N GLY A 89 -2.16 10.06 21.99
CA GLY A 89 -2.33 9.13 23.10
C GLY A 89 -1.03 8.52 23.65
N ALA A 90 0.14 8.90 23.13
CA ALA A 90 1.44 8.36 23.54
C ALA A 90 1.73 8.47 25.05
N HIS A 91 1.14 9.45 25.75
CA HIS A 91 1.28 9.59 27.20
C HIS A 91 0.41 8.62 28.02
N LEU A 92 -0.55 7.94 27.38
CA LEU A 92 -1.47 6.97 27.98
C LEU A 92 -1.23 5.56 27.46
N ASP A 93 -0.37 5.40 26.46
CA ASP A 93 -0.11 4.13 25.81
C ASP A 93 0.97 3.36 26.57
N GLN A 94 0.73 2.07 26.77
CA GLN A 94 1.71 1.16 27.38
C GLN A 94 2.75 0.68 26.36
N TYR A 95 2.48 0.90 25.07
CA TYR A 95 3.34 0.50 23.96
C TYR A 95 3.87 1.73 23.22
N GLU A 96 5.15 1.72 22.86
CA GLU A 96 5.77 2.90 22.25
C GLU A 96 5.36 3.10 20.79
N ASN A 97 4.97 2.02 20.11
CA ASN A 97 4.61 2.02 18.70
C ASN A 97 3.54 0.97 18.34
N ASP A 98 2.90 1.15 17.18
CA ASP A 98 1.86 0.26 16.65
C ASP A 98 2.33 -1.21 16.51
N GLY A 99 3.62 -1.41 16.25
CA GLY A 99 4.20 -2.74 16.05
C GLY A 99 4.37 -3.51 17.35
N GLU A 100 4.79 -2.83 18.43
CA GLU A 100 4.84 -3.41 19.78
C GLU A 100 3.45 -3.79 20.27
N TYR A 101 2.46 -2.92 20.06
CA TYR A 101 1.08 -3.22 20.39
C TYR A 101 0.58 -4.46 19.64
N SER A 102 0.82 -4.51 18.32
CA SER A 102 0.42 -5.64 17.47
C SER A 102 1.11 -6.94 17.87
N ALA A 103 2.41 -6.89 18.15
CA ALA A 103 3.17 -8.05 18.64
C ALA A 103 2.65 -8.54 19.99
N ALA A 104 2.39 -7.63 20.92
CA ALA A 104 1.83 -7.99 22.22
C ALA A 104 0.43 -8.60 22.10
N SER A 105 -0.40 -8.11 21.17
CA SER A 105 -1.72 -8.70 20.87
C SER A 105 -1.60 -10.14 20.37
N LEU A 106 -0.69 -10.40 19.42
CA LEU A 106 -0.43 -11.75 18.90
C LEU A 106 0.12 -12.70 19.96
N ILE A 107 1.10 -12.25 20.75
CA ILE A 107 1.67 -13.07 21.83
C ILE A 107 0.58 -13.41 22.86
N LYS A 108 -0.27 -12.46 23.20
CA LYS A 108 -1.37 -12.67 24.15
C LYS A 108 -2.42 -13.67 23.63
N THR A 109 -2.59 -13.77 22.31
CA THR A 109 -3.50 -14.73 21.67
C THR A 109 -2.84 -16.08 21.36
N GLY A 110 -1.57 -16.27 21.74
CA GLY A 110 -0.88 -17.56 21.72
C GLY A 110 0.21 -17.70 20.65
N PHE A 111 0.55 -16.63 19.93
CA PHE A 111 1.64 -16.65 18.96
C PHE A 111 3.01 -16.84 19.65
N ASP A 112 3.89 -17.63 19.02
CA ASP A 112 5.22 -17.92 19.55
C ASP A 112 6.11 -16.65 19.54
N SER A 113 6.42 -16.14 20.74
CA SER A 113 7.24 -14.94 20.91
C SER A 113 8.68 -15.10 20.42
N THR A 114 9.15 -16.32 20.14
CA THR A 114 10.50 -16.56 19.60
C THR A 114 10.57 -16.37 18.09
N LYS A 115 9.41 -16.34 17.41
CA LYS A 115 9.31 -16.19 15.95
C LYS A 115 8.90 -14.78 15.51
N ILE A 116 8.79 -13.84 16.44
CA ILE A 116 8.33 -12.46 16.16
C ILE A 116 9.46 -11.46 16.39
N SER A 117 9.52 -10.44 15.55
CA SER A 117 10.44 -9.31 15.70
C SER A 117 9.74 -8.01 15.33
N VAL A 118 9.86 -7.01 16.21
CA VAL A 118 9.30 -5.67 15.95
C VAL A 118 10.39 -4.76 15.41
N VAL A 119 10.10 -4.12 14.28
CA VAL A 119 11.00 -3.15 13.65
C VAL A 119 10.41 -1.76 13.80
N ALA A 120 11.00 -0.97 14.70
CA ALA A 120 10.58 0.41 14.91
C ALA A 120 10.98 1.31 13.74
N VAL A 121 10.08 2.21 13.36
CA VAL A 121 10.27 3.19 12.29
C VAL A 121 10.51 4.57 12.92
N ASP A 122 11.54 5.28 12.47
CA ASP A 122 11.86 6.61 13.00
C ASP A 122 10.69 7.60 12.81
N HIS A 123 10.35 8.27 13.90
CA HIS A 123 9.26 9.23 14.05
C HIS A 123 9.50 10.55 13.31
N ARG A 124 10.76 10.87 12.96
CA ARG A 124 11.11 12.13 12.26
C ARG A 124 10.67 12.13 10.79
N ILE A 125 10.32 10.97 10.24
CA ILE A 125 9.93 10.82 8.84
C ILE A 125 8.41 10.96 8.71
N ASN A 126 7.96 12.18 8.41
CA ASN A 126 6.53 12.46 8.15
C ASN A 126 6.14 12.29 6.67
N ARG A 127 7.11 12.40 5.75
CA ARG A 127 6.92 12.13 4.32
C ARG A 127 7.12 10.63 4.07
N ASP A 128 6.22 10.00 3.31
CA ASP A 128 6.39 8.62 2.80
C ASP A 128 6.57 7.52 3.88
N ARG A 129 5.69 7.54 4.89
CA ARG A 129 5.70 6.62 6.06
C ARG A 129 5.84 5.13 5.72
N THR A 130 5.19 4.67 4.64
CA THR A 130 5.29 3.27 4.19
C THR A 130 6.69 2.97 3.65
N TYR A 131 7.29 3.89 2.88
CA TYR A 131 8.68 3.74 2.42
C TYR A 131 9.66 3.76 3.60
N ALA A 132 9.47 4.65 4.57
CA ALA A 132 10.27 4.67 5.79
C ALA A 132 10.22 3.33 6.55
N SER A 133 9.03 2.71 6.60
CA SER A 133 8.86 1.37 7.18
C SER A 133 9.65 0.32 6.39
N ALA A 134 9.61 0.38 5.06
CA ALA A 134 10.39 -0.51 4.21
C ALA A 134 11.90 -0.36 4.39
N VAL A 135 12.39 0.89 4.49
CA VAL A 135 13.81 1.18 4.78
C VAL A 135 14.21 0.64 6.14
N ALA A 136 13.38 0.82 7.16
CA ALA A 136 13.65 0.30 8.51
C ALA A 136 13.74 -1.24 8.51
N VAL A 137 12.83 -1.93 7.82
CA VAL A 137 12.89 -3.39 7.67
C VAL A 137 14.16 -3.81 6.94
N ARG A 138 14.53 -3.14 5.83
CA ARG A 138 15.77 -3.44 5.10
C ARG A 138 16.99 -3.32 6.01
N GLN A 139 17.13 -2.18 6.70
CA GLN A 139 18.26 -1.93 7.59
C GLN A 139 18.32 -2.95 8.73
N TRP A 140 17.17 -3.31 9.30
CA TRP A 140 17.09 -4.31 10.35
C TRP A 140 17.49 -5.71 9.85
N MET A 141 17.06 -6.09 8.64
CA MET A 141 17.46 -7.36 8.01
C MET A 141 18.97 -7.40 7.76
N GLU A 142 19.54 -6.32 7.20
CA GLU A 142 20.99 -6.19 6.96
C GLU A 142 21.79 -6.26 8.26
N ALA A 143 21.37 -5.53 9.30
CA ALA A 143 22.02 -5.52 10.61
C ALA A 143 21.94 -6.88 11.33
N SER A 144 20.87 -7.63 11.09
CA SER A 144 20.67 -8.98 11.65
C SER A 144 21.49 -10.05 10.89
N GLY A 145 22.22 -9.69 9.83
CA GLY A 145 23.02 -10.62 9.03
C GLY A 145 22.17 -11.60 8.19
N MET A 146 20.91 -11.27 7.96
CA MET A 146 20.01 -12.08 7.13
C MET A 146 20.50 -12.12 5.68
N LYS A 147 20.43 -13.30 5.07
CA LYS A 147 20.88 -13.56 3.68
C LYS A 147 19.71 -13.76 2.72
N GLU A 148 18.50 -13.71 3.24
CA GLU A 148 17.26 -13.89 2.52
C GLU A 148 17.09 -12.77 1.50
N THR A 149 16.55 -13.13 0.36
CA THR A 149 16.35 -12.21 -0.77
C THR A 149 14.87 -12.06 -1.10
N SER A 150 13.99 -12.44 -0.17
CA SER A 150 12.55 -12.32 -0.35
C SER A 150 11.79 -12.27 0.98
N PHE A 151 10.63 -11.62 0.98
CA PHE A 151 9.60 -11.72 2.02
C PHE A 151 8.21 -11.50 1.42
N ASN A 152 7.17 -11.93 2.13
CA ASN A 152 5.80 -11.56 1.82
C ASN A 152 5.35 -10.44 2.77
N LEU A 153 4.87 -9.32 2.23
CA LEU A 153 4.28 -8.22 3.00
C LEU A 153 2.78 -8.46 3.20
N VAL A 154 2.27 -8.23 4.41
CA VAL A 154 0.85 -8.30 4.73
C VAL A 154 0.35 -6.91 5.07
N THR A 155 -0.78 -6.54 4.45
CA THR A 155 -1.47 -5.28 4.72
C THR A 155 -2.95 -5.37 4.34
N LEU A 156 -3.70 -4.29 4.53
CA LEU A 156 -5.14 -4.22 4.31
C LEU A 156 -5.51 -3.78 2.90
N GLY A 157 -6.32 -4.59 2.22
CA GLY A 157 -7.10 -4.24 1.03
C GLY A 157 -6.35 -3.40 0.01
N CYS A 158 -6.96 -2.27 -0.39
CA CYS A 158 -6.44 -1.39 -1.44
C CYS A 158 -5.06 -0.77 -1.15
N HIS A 159 -4.59 -0.81 0.09
CA HIS A 159 -3.27 -0.31 0.44
C HIS A 159 -2.14 -1.17 -0.14
N ALA A 160 -2.41 -2.45 -0.40
CA ALA A 160 -1.45 -3.47 -0.82
C ALA A 160 -0.60 -3.07 -2.02
N ARG A 161 -1.20 -2.56 -3.11
CA ARG A 161 -0.44 -2.23 -4.31
C ARG A 161 0.57 -1.12 -4.09
N ARG A 162 0.22 -0.10 -3.29
CA ARG A 162 1.13 1.01 -2.97
C ARG A 162 2.21 0.57 -1.98
N SER A 163 1.86 -0.19 -0.95
CA SER A 163 2.86 -0.71 0.00
C SER A 163 3.88 -1.58 -0.71
N ARG A 164 3.45 -2.51 -1.56
CA ARG A 164 4.37 -3.33 -2.35
C ARG A 164 5.31 -2.49 -3.21
N LEU A 165 4.80 -1.49 -3.93
CA LEU A 165 5.63 -0.60 -4.75
C LEU A 165 6.72 0.09 -3.92
N LEU A 166 6.36 0.62 -2.74
CA LEU A 166 7.30 1.34 -1.88
C LEU A 166 8.32 0.41 -1.21
N PHE A 167 7.94 -0.82 -0.88
CA PHE A 167 8.87 -1.83 -0.41
C PHE A 167 9.79 -2.32 -1.53
N GLU A 168 9.29 -2.51 -2.76
CA GLU A 168 10.13 -2.82 -3.93
C GLU A 168 11.16 -1.70 -4.21
N GLU A 169 10.81 -0.44 -3.97
CA GLU A 169 11.71 0.70 -4.15
C GLU A 169 12.78 0.78 -3.05
N ALA A 170 12.44 0.43 -1.80
CA ALA A 170 13.37 0.50 -0.67
C ALA A 170 14.41 -0.63 -0.67
N PHE A 171 14.11 -1.76 -1.31
CA PHE A 171 14.96 -2.94 -1.36
C PHE A 171 15.76 -3.03 -2.68
N PRO A 172 16.92 -3.72 -2.70
CA PRO A 172 17.67 -3.92 -3.94
C PRO A 172 16.82 -4.62 -5.01
N LYS A 173 16.99 -4.26 -6.29
CA LYS A 173 16.19 -4.81 -7.42
C LYS A 173 16.14 -6.35 -7.54
N LYS A 174 17.10 -7.06 -6.96
CA LYS A 174 17.14 -8.53 -6.94
C LYS A 174 16.30 -9.15 -5.83
N PHE A 175 15.86 -8.33 -4.87
CA PHE A 175 15.06 -8.74 -3.74
C PHE A 175 13.60 -8.88 -4.17
N GLN A 176 12.97 -10.00 -3.85
CA GLN A 176 11.59 -10.28 -4.25
C GLN A 176 10.62 -9.89 -3.13
N VAL A 177 9.76 -8.92 -3.41
CA VAL A 177 8.71 -8.50 -2.47
C VAL A 177 7.37 -9.06 -2.92
N GLY A 178 6.88 -10.05 -2.16
CA GLY A 178 5.51 -10.52 -2.25
C GLY A 178 4.56 -9.62 -1.45
N ILE A 179 3.26 -9.74 -1.72
CA ILE A 179 2.21 -9.00 -1.03
C ILE A 179 1.00 -9.89 -0.79
N ILE A 180 0.36 -9.72 0.37
CA ILE A 180 -0.90 -10.34 0.74
C ILE A 180 -1.82 -9.22 1.22
N ALA A 181 -2.90 -9.00 0.47
CA ALA A 181 -3.95 -8.05 0.82
C ALA A 181 -5.02 -8.78 1.62
N ILE A 182 -5.05 -8.56 2.94
CA ILE A 182 -6.15 -9.02 3.78
C ILE A 182 -7.38 -8.16 3.47
N PRO A 183 -8.57 -8.74 3.22
CA PRO A 183 -9.77 -7.96 2.93
C PRO A 183 -10.11 -6.98 4.06
N ASP A 184 -10.34 -5.72 3.69
CA ASP A 184 -10.81 -4.71 4.64
C ASP A 184 -12.30 -4.97 4.95
N ARG A 185 -12.59 -5.39 6.19
CA ARG A 185 -13.95 -5.72 6.65
C ARG A 185 -14.85 -4.48 6.85
N SER A 186 -14.33 -3.27 6.66
CA SER A 186 -15.10 -2.02 6.85
C SER A 186 -15.99 -1.63 5.65
N TYR A 187 -15.89 -2.35 4.52
CA TYR A 187 -16.75 -2.17 3.35
C TYR A 187 -16.80 -3.43 2.46
N ASP A 188 -17.81 -3.54 1.60
CA ASP A 188 -17.91 -4.58 0.56
C ASP A 188 -16.99 -4.25 -0.63
N ALA A 189 -16.01 -5.11 -0.91
CA ALA A 189 -15.06 -4.96 -2.01
C ALA A 189 -15.71 -4.88 -3.41
N GLU A 190 -16.77 -5.66 -3.66
CA GLU A 190 -17.45 -5.67 -4.97
C GLU A 190 -18.33 -4.44 -5.18
N ARG A 191 -18.72 -3.78 -4.06
CA ARG A 191 -19.61 -2.63 -4.02
C ARG A 191 -19.01 -1.49 -3.20
N TRP A 192 -17.70 -1.29 -3.34
CA TRP A 192 -16.92 -0.37 -2.50
C TRP A 192 -17.46 1.06 -2.49
N TRP A 193 -18.10 1.51 -3.57
CA TRP A 193 -18.70 2.83 -3.70
C TRP A 193 -19.99 3.04 -2.90
N THR A 194 -20.59 1.98 -2.36
CA THR A 194 -21.86 2.07 -1.62
C THR A 194 -21.70 2.52 -0.16
N SER A 195 -20.46 2.57 0.33
CA SER A 195 -20.13 3.04 1.68
C SER A 195 -19.13 4.18 1.64
N SER A 196 -19.18 5.06 2.65
CA SER A 196 -18.19 6.13 2.79
C SER A 196 -16.78 5.60 3.00
N ASN A 197 -16.64 4.47 3.69
CA ASN A 197 -15.36 3.84 3.97
C ASN A 197 -14.72 3.34 2.68
N GLY A 198 -15.43 2.50 1.92
CA GLY A 198 -14.92 1.96 0.65
C GLY A 198 -14.65 3.04 -0.38
N PHE A 199 -15.56 4.02 -0.54
CA PHE A 199 -15.35 5.14 -1.47
C PHE A 199 -14.10 5.95 -1.13
N ARG A 200 -13.91 6.30 0.16
CA ARG A 200 -12.74 7.06 0.60
C ARG A 200 -11.46 6.24 0.45
N GLU A 201 -11.47 4.97 0.84
CA GLU A 201 -10.28 4.12 0.82
C GLU A 201 -9.77 3.88 -0.61
N VAL A 202 -10.65 3.43 -1.50
CA VAL A 202 -10.31 3.18 -2.91
C VAL A 202 -9.82 4.46 -3.59
N THR A 203 -10.51 5.58 -3.37
CA THR A 203 -10.12 6.88 -3.98
C THR A 203 -8.79 7.38 -3.44
N LYS A 204 -8.59 7.34 -2.11
CA LYS A 204 -7.35 7.73 -1.43
C LYS A 204 -6.17 6.90 -1.93
N GLU A 205 -6.31 5.57 -1.95
CA GLU A 205 -5.24 4.68 -2.39
C GLU A 205 -4.99 4.75 -3.90
N THR A 206 -6.01 5.04 -4.73
CA THR A 206 -5.81 5.34 -6.16
C THR A 206 -4.88 6.54 -6.34
N ILE A 207 -5.20 7.67 -5.69
CA ILE A 207 -4.42 8.91 -5.79
C ILE A 207 -3.01 8.71 -5.20
N ALA A 208 -2.93 8.09 -4.02
CA ALA A 208 -1.66 7.84 -3.36
C ALA A 208 -0.76 6.89 -4.17
N TRP A 209 -1.33 5.88 -4.81
CA TRP A 209 -0.56 4.96 -5.68
C TRP A 209 -0.05 5.68 -6.94
N ILE A 210 -0.87 6.53 -7.57
CA ILE A 210 -0.44 7.37 -8.70
C ILE A 210 0.71 8.29 -8.26
N TYR A 211 0.58 8.94 -7.10
CA TYR A 211 1.65 9.76 -6.53
C TYR A 211 2.94 8.95 -6.36
N ALA A 212 2.86 7.80 -5.68
CA ALA A 212 4.01 6.93 -5.45
C ALA A 212 4.64 6.41 -6.75
N ARG A 213 3.84 6.14 -7.79
CA ARG A 213 4.33 5.56 -9.05
C ARG A 213 5.04 6.56 -9.96
N PHE A 214 4.62 7.82 -9.95
CA PHE A 214 5.02 8.81 -10.94
C PHE A 214 5.71 10.06 -10.35
N PHE A 215 5.59 10.30 -9.05
CA PHE A 215 6.05 11.54 -8.40
C PHE A 215 6.89 11.30 -7.13
N PHE A 216 7.12 10.04 -6.75
CA PHE A 216 7.97 9.68 -5.63
C PHE A 216 9.32 9.17 -6.13
N PHE A 217 10.40 9.87 -5.76
CA PHE A 217 11.78 9.58 -6.16
C PHE A 217 12.68 9.65 -4.92
N PRO A 218 12.91 8.51 -4.23
CA PRO A 218 13.66 8.50 -2.98
C PRO A 218 15.16 8.82 -3.15
N GLY A 219 15.73 8.60 -4.35
CA GLY A 219 17.15 8.85 -4.64
C GLY A 219 17.52 10.28 -5.07
N GLU A 220 16.57 11.22 -5.12
CA GLU A 220 16.87 12.63 -5.49
C GLU A 220 16.93 13.58 -4.28
N ASN A 221 16.59 13.12 -3.06
CA ASN A 221 16.54 13.97 -1.86
C ASN A 221 17.22 13.35 -0.62
N GLU A 222 18.09 12.36 -0.79
CA GLU A 222 19.03 11.89 0.24
C GLU A 222 20.47 12.32 -0.08
#